data_AF-A0A0Q0T6L3-F1
#
_entry.id   AF-A0A0Q0T6L3-F1
#
_cell.length_a   1.000
_cell.length_b   1.000
_cell.length_c   1.000
_cell.angle_alpha   90.00
_cell.angle_beta   90.00
_cell.angle_gamma   90.00
#
_symmetry.space_group_name_H-M   'P 1'
#
loop_
_entity.id
_entity.type
_entity.pdbx_description
1 polymer ?
#
loop_
_entity_poly.entity_id
_entity_poly.type
_entity_poly.pdbx_seq_one_letter_code
_entity_poly.pdbx_strand_id
1 'polypeptide(L)'
;MRAIAAEMAVSETAFLSLSTMQLRWFTPEIEVSLCGHGTLAVAHVLKEQGIYKTGDVLEFKTLSGILTAHLDENSIHLVFPTPMLDMKVSPNIDMLNFLGLAQSNLIAYGQFDNKQIIVIDNESLLNDLSPDFSGLSKLKGRGVLVTAKSDSGVDFVSRYFAPWVGVNEDPVTGSAHCALCVYWSKRLGKFQLKGYQASKRGGFLDVELLNPNQVKLSGQAVTVLSGRMKIA
;
A
#
# COMPACT_ATOMS: atom_id res chain seq x y z
N MET A 1 21.88 3.91 -5.00
CA MET A 1 20.41 3.80 -4.84
C MET A 1 20.03 3.65 -3.36
N ARG A 2 20.33 2.53 -2.69
CA ARG A 2 19.97 2.36 -1.26
C ARG A 2 20.47 3.48 -0.33
N ALA A 3 21.72 3.93 -0.48
CA ALA A 3 22.25 5.04 0.32
C ALA A 3 21.43 6.34 0.13
N ILE A 4 20.94 6.61 -1.08
CA ILE A 4 20.05 7.75 -1.36
C ILE A 4 18.70 7.53 -0.69
N ALA A 5 18.13 6.32 -0.77
CA ALA A 5 16.86 6.01 -0.12
C ALA A 5 16.92 6.16 1.41
N ALA A 6 18.03 5.74 2.03
CA ALA A 6 18.29 5.95 3.45
C ALA A 6 18.38 7.43 3.80
N GLU A 7 19.09 8.24 2.99
CA GLU A 7 19.20 9.70 3.20
C GLU A 7 17.85 10.42 3.06
N MET A 8 17.01 10.00 2.10
CA MET A 8 15.69 10.60 1.91
C MET A 8 14.72 10.34 3.07
N ALA A 9 14.93 9.25 3.82
CA ALA A 9 14.15 8.87 5.01
C ALA A 9 12.62 8.89 4.83
N VAL A 10 12.16 8.61 3.61
CA VAL A 10 10.74 8.40 3.27
C VAL A 10 10.41 6.91 3.22
N SER A 11 9.13 6.57 3.09
CA SER A 11 8.69 5.16 3.03
C SER A 11 9.39 4.40 1.90
N GLU A 12 9.43 4.98 0.71
CA GLU A 12 10.10 4.43 -0.46
C GLU A 12 10.69 5.53 -1.34
N THR A 13 11.87 5.25 -1.91
CA THR A 13 12.47 6.03 -2.99
C THR A 13 12.47 5.21 -4.27
N ALA A 14 11.83 5.74 -5.33
CA ALA A 14 11.75 5.12 -6.64
C ALA A 14 12.89 5.61 -7.56
N PHE A 15 13.54 4.68 -8.26
CA PHE A 15 14.58 4.97 -9.25
C PHE A 15 14.15 4.41 -10.61
N LEU A 16 13.98 5.31 -11.59
CA LEU A 16 13.65 4.95 -12.97
C LEU A 16 14.86 5.17 -13.88
N SER A 17 15.18 4.15 -14.68
CA SER A 17 16.06 4.29 -15.85
C SER A 17 15.21 4.57 -17.10
N LEU A 18 15.28 5.80 -17.64
CA LEU A 18 14.49 6.21 -18.82
C LEU A 18 14.84 5.40 -20.08
N SER A 19 16.07 4.93 -20.22
CA SER A 19 16.51 4.17 -21.41
C SER A 19 16.00 2.73 -21.42
N THR A 20 15.79 2.13 -20.25
CA THR A 20 15.41 0.72 -20.13
C THR A 20 14.01 0.51 -19.57
N MET A 21 13.37 1.58 -19.07
CA MET A 21 12.15 1.58 -18.27
C MET A 21 12.24 0.66 -17.04
N GLN A 22 13.45 0.42 -16.54
CA GLN A 22 13.64 -0.33 -15.30
C GLN A 22 13.31 0.56 -14.11
N LEU A 23 12.37 0.10 -13.29
CA LEU A 23 11.91 0.77 -12.09
C LEU A 23 12.23 -0.07 -10.86
N ARG A 24 12.89 0.56 -9.89
CA ARG A 24 13.31 -0.06 -8.62
C ARG A 24 12.86 0.81 -7.46
N TRP A 25 12.57 0.20 -6.31
CA TRP A 25 12.15 0.91 -5.11
C TRP A 25 12.92 0.42 -3.90
N PHE A 26 13.29 1.36 -3.06
CA PHE A 26 14.03 1.09 -1.84
C PHE A 26 13.31 1.76 -0.68
N THR A 27 13.07 1.01 0.39
CA THR A 27 12.92 1.61 1.72
C THR A 27 14.30 2.08 2.20
N PRO A 28 14.41 2.74 3.35
CA PRO A 28 15.72 3.08 3.92
C PRO A 28 16.63 1.85 4.10
N GLU A 29 16.05 0.67 4.35
CA GLU A 29 16.80 -0.54 4.73
C GLU A 29 17.01 -1.54 3.58
N ILE A 30 15.99 -1.73 2.73
CA ILE A 30 15.96 -2.83 1.74
C ILE A 30 15.37 -2.40 0.40
N GLU A 31 15.73 -3.14 -0.66
CA GLU A 31 14.99 -3.10 -1.92
C GLU A 31 13.68 -3.87 -1.78
N VAL A 32 12.59 -3.31 -2.28
CA VAL A 32 11.27 -3.99 -2.31
C VAL A 32 10.92 -4.38 -3.74
N SER A 33 10.28 -5.54 -3.89
CA SER A 33 9.93 -6.07 -5.21
C SER A 33 8.75 -5.33 -5.87
N LEU A 34 7.94 -4.63 -5.08
CA LEU A 34 6.71 -3.98 -5.52
C LEU A 34 6.41 -2.75 -4.66
N CYS A 35 6.10 -1.61 -5.28
CA CYS A 35 5.69 -0.38 -4.60
C CYS A 35 4.68 0.40 -5.45
N GLY A 36 3.40 0.36 -5.04
CA GLY A 36 2.30 0.99 -5.79
C GLY A 36 2.40 2.52 -5.85
N HIS A 37 2.50 3.18 -4.69
CA HIS A 37 2.57 4.64 -4.64
C HIS A 37 3.83 5.19 -5.35
N GLY A 38 4.95 4.46 -5.34
CA GLY A 38 6.17 4.87 -6.01
C GLY A 38 6.07 4.72 -7.52
N THR A 39 5.38 3.68 -8.00
CA THR A 39 5.03 3.53 -9.42
C THR A 39 4.11 4.67 -9.88
N LEU A 40 3.09 4.99 -9.09
CA LEU A 40 2.16 6.07 -9.36
C LEU A 40 2.88 7.42 -9.44
N ALA A 41 3.77 7.69 -8.47
CA ALA A 41 4.56 8.92 -8.44
C ALA A 41 5.48 9.05 -9.66
N VAL A 42 6.13 7.96 -10.09
CA VAL A 42 6.97 7.97 -11.29
C VAL A 42 6.13 8.25 -12.55
N ALA A 43 4.98 7.59 -12.70
CA ALA A 43 4.07 7.83 -13.81
C ALA A 43 3.57 9.29 -13.83
N HIS A 44 3.29 9.89 -12.67
CA HIS A 44 2.94 11.30 -12.53
C HIS A 44 4.06 12.22 -13.02
N VAL A 45 5.30 12.00 -12.57
CA VAL A 45 6.45 12.83 -12.98
C VAL A 45 6.69 12.73 -14.48
N LEU A 46 6.56 11.55 -15.08
CA LEU A 46 6.70 11.37 -16.52
C LEU A 46 5.61 12.09 -17.33
N LYS A 47 4.37 12.09 -16.83
CA LYS A 47 3.26 12.86 -17.42
C LYS A 47 3.49 14.38 -17.26
N GLU A 48 3.87 14.82 -16.06
CA GLU A 48 4.12 16.24 -15.75
C GLU A 48 5.26 16.82 -16.59
N GLN A 49 6.31 16.04 -16.86
CA GLN A 49 7.42 16.44 -17.74
C GLN A 49 7.09 16.39 -19.23
N GLY A 50 5.87 15.98 -19.61
CA GLY A 50 5.44 15.88 -21.00
C GLY A 50 6.08 14.74 -21.80
N ILE A 51 6.74 13.79 -21.13
CA ILE A 51 7.32 12.59 -21.75
C ILE A 51 6.20 11.64 -22.17
N TYR A 52 5.13 11.58 -21.38
CA TYR A 52 3.90 10.85 -21.66
C TYR A 52 2.68 11.77 -21.53
N LYS A 53 1.56 11.38 -22.13
CA LYS A 53 0.32 12.16 -22.22
C LYS A 53 -0.85 11.38 -21.64
N THR A 54 -1.96 12.10 -21.39
CA THR A 54 -3.24 11.47 -21.09
C THR A 54 -3.61 10.48 -22.21
N GLY A 55 -4.08 9.29 -21.83
CA GLY A 55 -4.38 8.16 -22.70
C GLY A 55 -3.21 7.19 -22.87
N ASP A 56 -1.98 7.57 -22.51
CA ASP A 56 -0.83 6.68 -22.63
C ASP A 56 -0.82 5.60 -21.56
N VAL A 57 -0.12 4.51 -21.90
CA VAL A 57 0.11 3.36 -21.03
C VAL A 57 1.62 3.17 -20.86
N LEU A 58 2.08 3.20 -19.62
CA LEU A 58 3.49 3.02 -19.27
C LEU A 58 3.71 1.58 -18.82
N GLU A 59 4.78 0.97 -19.29
CA GLU A 59 5.24 -0.34 -18.85
C GLU A 59 6.59 -0.20 -18.15
N PHE A 60 6.63 -0.58 -16.87
CA PHE A 60 7.84 -0.58 -16.07
C PHE A 60 8.37 -2.01 -15.89
N LYS A 61 9.67 -2.21 -16.10
CA LYS A 61 10.36 -3.47 -15.80
C LYS A 61 10.80 -3.48 -14.36
N THR A 62 10.28 -4.41 -13.57
CA THR A 62 10.45 -4.44 -12.10
C THR A 62 10.87 -5.84 -11.64
N LEU A 63 11.23 -5.99 -10.36
CA LEU A 63 11.52 -7.31 -9.78
C LEU A 63 10.28 -8.22 -9.72
N SER A 64 9.08 -7.64 -9.73
CA SER A 64 7.80 -8.36 -9.76
C SER A 64 7.25 -8.57 -11.19
N GLY A 65 8.07 -8.34 -12.22
CA GLY A 65 7.66 -8.41 -13.62
C GLY A 65 7.29 -7.05 -14.20
N ILE A 66 6.46 -7.05 -15.24
CA ILE A 66 5.98 -5.80 -15.87
C ILE A 66 4.83 -5.24 -15.04
N LEU A 67 4.93 -3.96 -14.68
CA LEU A 67 3.82 -3.19 -14.11
C LEU A 67 3.36 -2.13 -15.09
N THR A 68 2.04 -1.97 -15.16
CA THR A 68 1.41 -1.07 -16.11
C THR A 68 0.76 0.10 -15.38
N ALA A 69 0.98 1.32 -15.89
CA ALA A 69 0.32 2.53 -15.42
C ALA A 69 -0.43 3.21 -16.58
N HIS A 70 -1.75 3.36 -16.44
CA HIS A 70 -2.58 4.09 -17.39
C HIS A 70 -2.75 5.54 -16.91
N LEU A 71 -2.49 6.50 -17.80
CA LEU A 71 -2.59 7.91 -17.50
C LEU A 71 -3.95 8.47 -17.93
N ASP A 72 -4.84 8.72 -16.98
CA ASP A 72 -6.08 9.44 -17.24
C ASP A 72 -5.90 10.94 -16.97
N GLU A 73 -6.93 11.75 -17.25
CA GLU A 73 -6.86 13.21 -17.09
C GLU A 73 -6.41 13.62 -15.69
N ASN A 74 -7.09 13.08 -14.67
CA ASN A 74 -6.91 13.46 -13.27
C ASN A 74 -6.41 12.31 -12.37
N SER A 75 -6.25 11.11 -12.91
CA SER A 75 -5.89 9.90 -12.15
C SER A 75 -4.85 9.06 -12.88
N ILE A 76 -4.16 8.23 -12.12
CA ILE A 76 -3.26 7.19 -12.64
C ILE A 76 -3.77 5.86 -12.14
N HIS A 77 -3.91 4.91 -13.07
CA HIS A 77 -4.42 3.58 -12.78
C HIS A 77 -3.30 2.55 -12.87
N LEU A 78 -3.09 1.80 -11.79
CA LEU A 78 -2.13 0.72 -11.72
C LEU A 78 -2.89 -0.61 -11.65
N VAL A 79 -2.49 -1.59 -12.46
CA VAL A 79 -3.06 -2.93 -12.42
C VAL A 79 -2.08 -3.87 -11.74
N PHE A 80 -2.55 -4.53 -10.68
CA PHE A 80 -1.78 -5.49 -9.90
C PHE A 80 -2.42 -6.87 -9.92
N PRO A 81 -1.63 -7.95 -9.76
CA PRO A 81 -2.19 -9.25 -9.48
C PRO A 81 -2.97 -9.23 -8.16
N THR A 82 -4.06 -9.98 -8.12
CA THR A 82 -4.85 -10.21 -6.92
C THR A 82 -4.04 -11.05 -5.91
N PRO A 83 -3.86 -10.59 -4.65
CA PRO A 83 -3.20 -11.41 -3.63
C PRO A 83 -4.13 -12.52 -3.14
N MET A 84 -3.54 -13.67 -2.78
CA MET A 84 -4.28 -14.76 -2.14
C MET A 84 -4.45 -14.48 -0.65
N LEU A 85 -5.69 -14.46 -0.18
CA LEU A 85 -6.02 -14.30 1.24
C LEU A 85 -6.22 -15.66 1.89
N ASP A 86 -5.42 -15.97 2.91
CA ASP A 86 -5.67 -17.10 3.80
C ASP A 86 -6.30 -16.60 5.11
N MET A 87 -7.62 -16.75 5.21
CA MET A 87 -8.41 -16.34 6.38
C MET A 87 -8.64 -17.48 7.38
N LYS A 88 -7.93 -18.61 7.25
CA LYS A 88 -8.02 -19.76 8.18
C LYS A 88 -6.92 -19.75 9.23
N VAL A 89 -6.06 -18.73 9.23
CA VAL A 89 -4.97 -18.57 10.19
C VAL A 89 -5.52 -18.24 11.56
N SER A 90 -4.97 -18.86 12.60
CA SER A 90 -5.33 -18.53 13.98
C SER A 90 -4.75 -17.16 14.39
N PRO A 91 -5.50 -16.33 15.13
CA PRO A 91 -4.99 -15.05 15.62
C PRO A 91 -3.73 -15.20 16.48
N ASN A 92 -2.73 -14.35 16.24
CA ASN A 92 -1.56 -14.24 17.11
C ASN A 92 -1.88 -13.31 18.29
N ILE A 93 -2.01 -13.87 19.49
CA ILE A 93 -2.44 -13.14 20.69
C ILE A 93 -1.43 -12.05 21.08
N ASP A 94 -0.13 -12.30 20.99
CA ASP A 94 0.90 -11.30 21.31
C ASP A 94 0.81 -10.10 20.35
N MET A 95 0.58 -10.36 19.06
CA MET A 95 0.39 -9.31 18.07
C MET A 95 -0.84 -8.45 18.39
N LEU A 96 -1.97 -9.06 18.75
CA LEU A 96 -3.17 -8.33 19.15
C LEU A 96 -2.90 -7.45 20.37
N ASN A 97 -2.22 -7.99 21.38
CA ASN A 97 -1.85 -7.26 22.58
C ASN A 97 -0.98 -6.04 22.25
N PHE A 98 0.05 -6.20 21.39
CA PHE A 98 0.90 -5.08 20.98
C PHE A 98 0.18 -4.06 20.10
N LEU A 99 -0.93 -4.43 19.44
CA LEU A 99 -1.79 -3.48 18.72
C LEU A 99 -2.81 -2.79 19.63
N GLY A 100 -2.98 -3.25 20.88
CA GLY A 100 -4.04 -2.79 21.77
C GLY A 100 -5.42 -3.36 21.40
N LEU A 101 -5.47 -4.52 20.76
CA LEU A 101 -6.70 -5.19 20.33
C LEU A 101 -7.02 -6.39 21.23
N ALA A 102 -8.28 -6.54 21.60
CA ALA A 102 -8.78 -7.77 22.21
C ALA A 102 -9.31 -8.72 21.12
N GLN A 103 -9.28 -10.03 21.39
CA GLN A 103 -9.82 -11.03 20.48
C GLN A 103 -11.32 -10.83 20.19
N SER A 104 -12.06 -10.28 21.15
CA SER A 104 -13.48 -9.93 20.98
C SER A 104 -13.73 -8.80 19.97
N ASN A 105 -12.70 -8.02 19.60
CA ASN A 105 -12.82 -7.00 18.56
C ASN A 105 -12.70 -7.58 17.14
N LEU A 106 -12.29 -8.84 17.00
CA LEU A 106 -12.02 -9.44 15.70
C LEU A 106 -13.29 -9.94 15.02
N ILE A 107 -13.51 -9.47 13.80
CA ILE A 107 -14.40 -10.10 12.82
C ILE A 107 -13.68 -11.23 12.10
N ALA A 108 -12.43 -10.98 11.68
CA ALA A 108 -11.64 -11.93 10.93
C ALA A 108 -10.15 -11.69 11.13
N TYR A 109 -9.36 -12.75 10.95
CA TYR A 109 -7.92 -12.72 11.00
C TYR A 109 -7.38 -13.60 9.87
N GLY A 110 -6.31 -13.17 9.23
CA GLY A 110 -5.70 -13.92 8.14
C GLY A 110 -4.34 -13.37 7.74
N GLN A 111 -3.89 -13.80 6.56
CA GLN A 111 -2.63 -13.35 5.99
C GLN A 111 -2.66 -13.28 4.45
N PHE A 112 -1.72 -12.51 3.90
CA PHE A 112 -1.44 -12.39 2.47
C PHE A 112 0.01 -11.92 2.28
N ASP A 113 0.75 -12.44 1.29
CA ASP A 113 2.13 -12.00 0.96
C ASP A 113 3.06 -11.81 2.19
N ASN A 114 2.99 -12.75 3.15
CA ASN A 114 3.73 -12.71 4.43
C ASN A 114 3.36 -11.53 5.38
N LYS A 115 2.18 -10.94 5.21
CA LYS A 115 1.61 -9.86 6.03
C LYS A 115 0.33 -10.36 6.71
N GLN A 116 -0.01 -9.79 7.85
CA GLN A 116 -1.26 -10.09 8.55
C GLN A 116 -2.37 -9.16 8.08
N ILE A 117 -3.60 -9.68 7.98
CA ILE A 117 -4.83 -8.90 7.83
C ILE A 117 -5.74 -9.15 9.02
N ILE A 118 -6.12 -8.07 9.68
CA ILE A 118 -6.96 -8.06 10.88
C ILE A 118 -8.18 -7.21 10.56
N VAL A 119 -9.36 -7.80 10.69
CA VAL A 119 -10.63 -7.12 10.42
C VAL A 119 -11.36 -6.94 11.74
N ILE A 120 -11.70 -5.70 12.07
CA ILE A 120 -12.44 -5.33 13.27
C ILE A 120 -13.76 -4.67 12.90
N ASP A 121 -14.68 -4.57 13.85
CA ASP A 121 -16.04 -4.04 13.66
C ASP A 121 -16.19 -2.55 13.99
N ASN A 122 -15.12 -1.89 14.43
CA ASN A 122 -15.19 -0.54 14.97
C ASN A 122 -14.12 0.38 14.33
N GLU A 123 -14.58 1.36 13.54
CA GLU A 123 -13.73 2.38 12.91
C GLU A 123 -13.06 3.30 13.94
N SER A 124 -13.76 3.70 15.01
CA SER A 124 -13.16 4.51 16.08
C SER A 124 -11.99 3.78 16.73
N LEU A 125 -12.15 2.50 17.05
CA LEU A 125 -11.07 1.68 17.60
C LEU A 125 -9.87 1.59 16.65
N LEU A 126 -10.10 1.46 15.34
CA LEU A 126 -9.03 1.47 14.34
C LEU A 126 -8.24 2.79 14.38
N ASN A 127 -8.96 3.92 14.42
CA ASN A 127 -8.37 5.25 14.43
C ASN A 127 -7.56 5.49 15.72
N ASP A 128 -8.03 4.96 16.85
CA ASP A 128 -7.41 5.13 18.16
C ASP A 128 -6.24 4.16 18.44
N LEU A 129 -5.93 3.21 17.55
CA LEU A 129 -4.84 2.26 17.78
C LEU A 129 -3.52 2.99 18.04
N SER A 130 -2.82 2.56 19.10
CA SER A 130 -1.49 3.04 19.47
C SER A 130 -0.56 1.84 19.62
N PRO A 131 -0.01 1.31 18.51
CA PRO A 131 0.77 0.08 18.55
C PRO A 131 2.08 0.24 19.35
N ASP A 132 2.40 -0.77 20.17
CA ASP A 132 3.74 -0.97 20.69
C ASP A 132 4.65 -1.53 19.60
N PHE A 133 5.25 -0.63 18.82
CA PHE A 133 6.17 -1.01 17.75
C PHE A 133 7.40 -1.77 18.27
N SER A 134 7.84 -1.49 19.51
CA SER A 134 8.98 -2.19 20.10
C SER A 134 8.65 -3.66 20.42
N GLY A 135 7.41 -3.90 20.86
CA GLY A 135 6.84 -5.23 21.04
C GLY A 135 6.63 -5.96 19.72
N LEU A 136 6.01 -5.29 18.73
CA LEU A 136 5.79 -5.85 17.40
C LEU A 136 7.11 -6.30 16.74
N SER A 137 8.17 -5.49 16.82
CA SER A 137 9.48 -5.83 16.25
C SER A 137 10.15 -7.07 16.86
N LYS A 138 9.72 -7.52 18.04
CA LYS A 138 10.21 -8.78 18.65
C LYS A 138 9.57 -10.02 18.03
N LEU A 139 8.40 -9.87 17.40
CA LEU A 139 7.73 -10.94 16.66
C LEU A 139 8.36 -11.11 15.28
N LYS A 140 8.18 -12.28 14.67
CA LYS A 140 8.43 -12.45 13.24
C LYS A 140 7.29 -11.80 12.47
N GLY A 141 7.61 -10.89 11.55
CA GLY A 141 6.61 -10.23 10.73
C GLY A 141 7.21 -9.45 9.57
N ARG A 142 6.31 -8.96 8.70
CA ARG A 142 6.64 -8.06 7.59
C ARG A 142 5.77 -6.80 7.62
N GLY A 143 4.49 -6.98 7.93
CA GLY A 143 3.55 -5.87 8.12
C GLY A 143 2.19 -6.38 8.56
N VAL A 144 1.43 -5.50 9.21
CA VAL A 144 0.11 -5.79 9.76
C VAL A 144 -0.88 -4.76 9.23
N LEU A 145 -1.84 -5.24 8.46
CA LEU A 145 -3.00 -4.49 7.99
C LEU A 145 -4.13 -4.65 9.00
N VAL A 146 -4.63 -3.56 9.54
CA VAL A 146 -5.88 -3.54 10.32
C VAL A 146 -6.93 -2.75 9.55
N THR A 147 -8.15 -3.26 9.46
CA THR A 147 -9.23 -2.63 8.68
C THR A 147 -10.59 -2.79 9.36
N ALA A 148 -11.47 -1.85 9.10
CA ALA A 148 -12.87 -1.88 9.50
C ALA A 148 -13.75 -1.43 8.33
N LYS A 149 -15.03 -1.80 8.38
CA LYS A 149 -16.04 -1.17 7.52
C LYS A 149 -16.13 0.30 7.93
N SER A 150 -16.23 1.19 6.95
CA SER A 150 -16.34 2.61 7.29
C SER A 150 -17.76 2.99 7.71
N ASP A 151 -17.86 3.91 8.67
CA ASP A 151 -19.11 4.48 9.14
C ASP A 151 -19.66 5.55 8.20
N SER A 152 -18.81 6.25 7.43
CA SER A 152 -19.27 7.23 6.43
C SER A 152 -18.24 7.58 5.34
N GLY A 153 -18.71 7.93 4.14
CA GLY A 153 -17.91 8.58 3.09
C GLY A 153 -17.06 7.65 2.20
N VAL A 154 -16.64 6.49 2.70
CA VAL A 154 -15.90 5.45 1.96
C VAL A 154 -16.45 4.06 2.29
N ASP A 155 -16.00 3.01 1.59
CA ASP A 155 -16.48 1.64 1.84
C ASP A 155 -15.73 0.96 3.00
N PHE A 156 -14.44 1.25 3.15
CA PHE A 156 -13.60 0.72 4.22
C PHE A 156 -12.49 1.70 4.65
N VAL A 157 -12.06 1.53 5.90
CA VAL A 157 -10.91 2.22 6.48
C VAL A 157 -9.82 1.23 6.85
N SER A 158 -8.56 1.65 6.80
CA SER A 158 -7.42 0.80 7.14
C SER A 158 -6.26 1.56 7.79
N ARG A 159 -5.40 0.84 8.49
CA ARG A 159 -4.06 1.28 8.90
C ARG A 159 -3.06 0.16 8.63
N TYR A 160 -1.81 0.53 8.35
CA TYR A 160 -0.77 -0.43 7.98
C TYR A 160 0.51 -0.19 8.78
N PHE A 161 0.88 -1.18 9.59
CA PHE A 161 2.03 -1.12 10.48
C PHE A 161 3.15 -2.03 9.97
N ALA A 162 4.38 -1.53 9.85
CA ALA A 162 5.48 -2.26 9.22
C ALA A 162 6.85 -2.09 9.91
N PRO A 163 6.94 -2.18 11.26
CA PRO A 163 8.17 -1.86 11.99
C PRO A 163 9.38 -2.72 11.60
N TRP A 164 9.18 -3.86 10.93
CA TRP A 164 10.25 -4.74 10.42
C TRP A 164 10.99 -4.21 9.18
N VAL A 165 10.47 -3.19 8.50
CA VAL A 165 11.06 -2.66 7.24
C VAL A 165 11.54 -1.22 7.35
N GLY A 166 11.76 -0.75 8.58
CA GLY A 166 12.31 0.58 8.87
C GLY A 166 11.26 1.70 8.99
N VAL A 167 9.96 1.38 8.89
CA VAL A 167 8.86 2.34 8.99
C VAL A 167 7.78 1.78 9.90
N ASN A 168 7.50 2.45 11.02
CA ASN A 168 6.49 1.96 11.98
C ASN A 168 5.08 1.90 11.38
N GLU A 169 4.65 2.97 10.70
CA GLU A 169 3.35 3.06 10.03
C GLU A 169 3.52 3.66 8.64
N ASP A 170 3.09 2.93 7.62
CA ASP A 170 3.11 3.38 6.23
C ASP A 170 1.93 4.33 5.98
N PRO A 171 2.15 5.53 5.38
CA PRO A 171 1.07 6.45 5.07
C PRO A 171 -0.04 5.87 4.21
N VAL A 172 0.32 5.16 3.13
CA VAL A 172 -0.61 4.62 2.13
C VAL A 172 -0.02 3.39 1.43
N THR A 173 -0.62 2.22 1.63
CA THR A 173 -0.03 0.95 1.22
C THR A 173 -0.83 0.30 0.09
N GLY A 174 -0.36 0.45 -1.15
CA GLY A 174 -1.05 -0.10 -2.33
C GLY A 174 -1.24 -1.63 -2.28
N SER A 175 -0.21 -2.37 -1.87
CA SER A 175 -0.34 -3.84 -1.76
C SER A 175 -1.38 -4.29 -0.73
N ALA A 176 -1.57 -3.52 0.35
CA ALA A 176 -2.63 -3.76 1.31
C ALA A 176 -4.00 -3.47 0.69
N HIS A 177 -4.11 -2.43 -0.14
CA HIS A 177 -5.33 -2.10 -0.86
C HIS A 177 -5.74 -3.14 -1.89
N CYS A 178 -4.79 -3.88 -2.50
CA CYS A 178 -5.12 -5.05 -3.30
C CYS A 178 -5.80 -6.13 -2.46
N ALA A 179 -5.29 -6.42 -1.26
CA ALA A 179 -5.90 -7.38 -0.34
C ALA A 179 -7.27 -6.91 0.19
N LEU A 180 -7.38 -5.62 0.51
CA LEU A 180 -8.63 -5.00 0.96
C LEU A 180 -9.70 -5.03 -0.12
N CYS A 181 -9.34 -4.77 -1.38
CA CYS A 181 -10.25 -4.88 -2.51
C CYS A 181 -10.88 -6.28 -2.55
N VAL A 182 -10.08 -7.34 -2.51
CA VAL A 182 -10.57 -8.73 -2.50
C VAL A 182 -11.50 -8.99 -1.32
N TYR A 183 -11.05 -8.64 -0.11
CA TYR A 183 -11.80 -8.91 1.12
C TYR A 183 -13.14 -8.17 1.12
N TRP A 184 -13.12 -6.86 0.92
CA TRP A 184 -14.31 -6.01 0.99
C TRP A 184 -15.23 -6.18 -0.21
N SER A 185 -14.71 -6.51 -1.40
CA SER A 185 -15.56 -6.82 -2.56
C SER A 185 -16.47 -8.00 -2.27
N LYS A 186 -15.91 -9.06 -1.67
CA LYS A 186 -16.68 -10.23 -1.26
C LYS A 186 -17.66 -9.91 -0.14
N ARG A 187 -17.27 -9.10 0.86
CA ARG A 187 -18.10 -8.78 2.03
C ARG A 187 -19.24 -7.82 1.70
N LEU A 188 -19.03 -6.90 0.75
CA LEU A 188 -20.00 -5.86 0.39
C LEU A 188 -20.76 -6.16 -0.92
N GLY A 189 -20.34 -7.16 -1.70
CA GLY A 189 -20.94 -7.47 -2.99
C GLY A 189 -20.69 -6.37 -4.05
N LYS A 190 -19.55 -5.68 -3.97
CA LYS A 190 -19.17 -4.57 -4.86
C LYS A 190 -17.83 -4.84 -5.54
N PHE A 191 -17.67 -4.47 -6.80
CA PHE A 191 -16.38 -4.59 -7.50
C PHE A 191 -15.55 -3.31 -7.45
N GLN A 192 -16.19 -2.14 -7.41
CA GLN A 192 -15.56 -0.85 -7.22
C GLN A 192 -15.79 -0.38 -5.80
N LEU A 193 -14.71 -0.01 -5.11
CA LEU A 193 -14.70 0.36 -3.72
C LEU A 193 -13.81 1.58 -3.51
N LYS A 194 -14.18 2.40 -2.53
CA LYS A 194 -13.33 3.49 -2.05
C LYS A 194 -12.78 3.13 -0.69
N GLY A 195 -11.46 3.21 -0.54
CA GLY A 195 -10.74 2.98 0.71
C GLY A 195 -10.11 4.26 1.24
N TYR A 196 -9.97 4.34 2.56
CA TYR A 196 -9.15 5.35 3.23
C TYR A 196 -8.13 4.70 4.17
N GLN A 197 -6.84 5.00 3.99
CA GLN A 197 -5.80 4.62 4.95
C GLN A 197 -5.64 5.73 5.99
N ALA A 198 -6.14 5.50 7.20
CA ALA A 198 -6.19 6.44 8.32
C ALA A 198 -4.85 6.54 9.07
N SER A 199 -3.76 6.66 8.32
CA SER A 199 -2.46 7.03 8.89
C SER A 199 -2.46 8.52 9.29
N LYS A 200 -1.40 8.99 9.96
CA LYS A 200 -1.23 10.43 10.27
C LYS A 200 -1.33 11.34 9.04
N ARG A 201 -0.92 10.87 7.86
CA ARG A 201 -1.02 11.64 6.61
C ARG A 201 -2.35 11.46 5.90
N GLY A 202 -3.00 10.31 6.08
CA GLY A 202 -4.21 9.94 5.35
C GLY A 202 -3.94 9.63 3.88
N GLY A 203 -4.83 8.83 3.28
CA GLY A 203 -4.85 8.66 1.83
C GLY A 203 -6.09 7.94 1.34
N PHE A 204 -6.72 8.51 0.32
CA PHE A 204 -7.84 7.89 -0.38
C PHE A 204 -7.34 7.06 -1.56
N LEU A 205 -7.93 5.89 -1.78
CA LEU A 205 -7.68 5.05 -2.94
C LEU A 205 -8.99 4.53 -3.48
N ASP A 206 -9.16 4.63 -4.79
CA ASP A 206 -10.20 3.88 -5.48
C ASP A 206 -9.61 2.53 -5.91
N VAL A 207 -10.30 1.46 -5.54
CA VAL A 207 -9.88 0.09 -5.85
C VAL A 207 -10.98 -0.63 -6.61
N GLU A 208 -10.59 -1.39 -7.62
CA GLU A 208 -11.53 -2.14 -8.44
C GLU A 208 -11.04 -3.57 -8.67
N LEU A 209 -11.87 -4.54 -8.32
CA LEU A 209 -11.64 -5.94 -8.64
C LEU A 209 -12.10 -6.18 -10.08
N LEU A 210 -11.17 -6.08 -11.03
CA LEU A 210 -11.45 -6.24 -12.46
C LEU A 210 -11.88 -7.67 -12.79
N ASN A 211 -11.21 -8.64 -12.17
CA ASN A 211 -11.48 -10.06 -12.28
C ASN A 211 -10.80 -10.79 -11.10
N PRO A 212 -10.98 -12.11 -10.94
CA PRO A 212 -10.39 -12.84 -9.81
C PRO A 212 -8.86 -12.72 -9.69
N ASN A 213 -8.15 -12.37 -10.77
CA ASN A 213 -6.70 -12.33 -10.83
C ASN A 213 -6.11 -10.92 -10.87
N GLN A 214 -6.92 -9.87 -11.03
CA GLN A 214 -6.44 -8.50 -11.18
C GLN A 214 -7.24 -7.49 -10.36
N VAL A 215 -6.51 -6.62 -9.66
CA VAL A 215 -7.03 -5.43 -8.98
C VAL A 215 -6.44 -4.19 -9.63
N LYS A 216 -7.30 -3.21 -9.92
CA LYS A 216 -6.91 -1.87 -10.32
C LYS A 216 -6.88 -0.97 -9.08
N LEU A 217 -5.78 -0.27 -8.88
CA LEU A 217 -5.67 0.83 -7.92
C LEU A 217 -5.62 2.14 -8.69
N SER A 218 -6.38 3.13 -8.23
CA SER A 218 -6.42 4.46 -8.83
C SER A 218 -6.09 5.50 -7.78
N GLY A 219 -5.27 6.47 -8.15
CA GLY A 219 -4.89 7.56 -7.26
C GLY A 219 -4.42 8.78 -8.03
N GLN A 220 -4.23 9.86 -7.28
CA GLN A 220 -3.66 11.10 -7.77
C GLN A 220 -2.27 11.29 -7.16
N ALA A 221 -1.45 12.11 -7.81
CA ALA A 221 -0.18 12.53 -7.27
C ALA A 221 0.04 14.02 -7.55
N VAL A 222 0.89 14.61 -6.73
CA VAL A 222 1.31 16.00 -6.83
C VAL A 222 2.81 16.08 -6.56
N THR A 223 3.53 16.78 -7.42
CA THR A 223 4.94 17.12 -7.19
C THR A 223 5.04 18.18 -6.10
N VAL A 224 5.64 17.81 -4.96
CA VAL A 224 5.83 18.73 -3.82
C VAL A 224 7.18 19.46 -3.89
N LEU A 225 8.21 18.80 -4.42
CA LEU A 225 9.57 19.33 -4.57
C LEU A 225 10.18 18.77 -5.86
N SER A 226 10.92 19.60 -6.60
CA SER A 226 11.70 19.19 -7.77
C SER A 226 13.11 19.79 -7.73
N GLY A 227 14.11 19.03 -8.16
CA GLY A 227 15.50 19.45 -8.09
C GLY A 227 16.49 18.44 -8.69
N ARG A 228 17.78 18.71 -8.48
CA ARG A 228 18.89 17.84 -8.91
C ARG A 228 19.74 17.47 -7.70
N MET A 229 19.98 16.17 -7.51
CA MET A 229 20.86 15.66 -6.46
C MET A 229 22.27 15.46 -7.02
N LYS A 230 23.29 15.95 -6.32
CA LYS A 230 24.69 15.60 -6.59
C LYS A 230 25.01 14.29 -5.90
N ILE A 231 25.55 13.33 -6.64
CA ILE A 231 25.97 12.03 -6.12
C ILE A 231 27.51 12.03 -6.13
N ALA A 232 28.12 11.66 -5.01
CA ALA A 232 29.56 11.49 -4.87
C ALA A 232 29.96 10.04 -5.17
#